data_AF-A0A846G3I4-F1
#
_entry.id   AF-A0A846G3I4-F1
#
_cell.length_a   1.000
_cell.length_b   1.000
_cell.length_c   1.000
_cell.angle_alpha   90.00
_cell.angle_beta   90.00
_cell.angle_gamma   90.00
#
_symmetry.space_group_name_H-M   'P 1'
#
loop_
_entity.id
_entity.type
_entity.pdbx_description
1 polymer ?
#
loop_
_entity_poly.entity_id
_entity_poly.type
_entity_poly.pdbx_seq_one_letter_code
_entity_poly.pdbx_strand_id
1 'polypeptide(L)'
;MKYPQIIQLTEYQPRQFTEEIEEYFPMEELIEILEEVNQEINDPHYQVGVSFFLRENIDEEIQDIWQMEIEPYLEEYFFTQPEKVDEFRWNKIKDFMSKSEN
;
A
#
# COMPACT_ATOMS: atom_id res chain seq x y z
N MET A 1 3.14 -6.68 62.33
CA MET A 1 4.22 -6.78 61.33
C MET A 1 3.82 -5.96 60.13
N LYS A 2 4.49 -4.83 59.90
CA LYS A 2 4.33 -4.00 58.70
C LYS A 2 5.32 -4.53 57.66
N TYR A 3 4.83 -4.83 56.46
CA TYR A 3 5.70 -5.22 55.34
C TYR A 3 6.65 -4.07 54.97
N PRO A 4 7.98 -4.27 54.93
CA PRO A 4 8.88 -3.29 54.36
C PRO A 4 8.85 -3.42 52.83
N GLN A 5 8.26 -2.41 52.19
CA GLN A 5 8.60 -2.05 50.83
C GLN A 5 10.10 -1.73 50.80
N ILE A 6 10.83 -2.26 49.81
CA ILE A 6 11.91 -1.63 49.02
C ILE A 6 12.50 -2.78 48.19
N ILE A 7 11.92 -2.99 47.01
CA ILE A 7 12.66 -3.61 45.91
C ILE A 7 13.61 -2.52 45.44
N GLN A 8 14.91 -2.79 45.52
CA GLN A 8 15.94 -1.86 45.12
C GLN A 8 15.74 -1.43 43.67
N LEU A 9 15.90 -0.13 43.48
CA LEU A 9 15.96 0.59 42.22
C LEU A 9 16.93 -0.11 41.26
N THR A 10 16.42 -1.02 40.42
CA THR A 10 17.01 -1.20 39.10
C THR A 10 16.50 -0.03 38.29
N GLU A 11 17.37 0.93 38.01
CA GLU A 11 17.10 2.03 37.09
C GLU A 11 16.59 1.45 35.77
N TYR A 12 15.27 1.49 35.59
CA TYR A 12 14.66 1.27 34.30
C TYR A 12 15.06 2.47 33.43
N GLN A 13 16.15 2.33 32.69
CA GLN A 13 16.44 3.21 31.57
C GLN A 13 15.35 2.91 30.53
N PRO A 14 14.38 3.80 30.29
CA PRO A 14 13.46 3.58 29.20
C PRO A 14 14.32 3.57 27.94
N ARG A 15 14.41 2.39 27.30
CA ARG A 15 14.91 2.29 25.94
C ARG A 15 14.16 3.39 25.18
N GLN A 16 14.89 4.29 24.53
CA GLN A 16 14.28 5.22 23.59
C GLN A 16 13.56 4.33 22.58
N PHE A 17 12.27 4.08 22.80
CA PHE A 17 11.38 3.69 21.74
C PHE A 17 11.30 4.98 20.94
N THR A 18 12.23 5.16 20.02
CA THR A 18 11.86 5.84 18.79
C THR A 18 10.66 5.02 18.32
N GLU A 19 9.47 5.57 18.50
CA GLU A 19 8.34 5.19 17.69
C GLU A 19 8.84 5.45 16.27
N GLU A 20 9.45 4.44 15.64
CA GLU A 20 9.46 4.36 14.20
C GLU A 20 7.98 4.36 13.87
N ILE A 21 7.49 5.54 13.53
CA ILE A 21 6.18 5.68 12.93
C ILE A 21 6.37 4.95 11.61
N GLU A 22 6.05 3.64 11.57
CA GLU A 22 5.88 2.92 10.33
C GLU A 22 4.91 3.77 9.52
N GLU A 23 5.43 4.36 8.45
CA GLU A 23 4.66 5.21 7.56
C GLU A 23 3.47 4.36 7.09
N TYR A 24 2.26 4.82 7.38
CA TYR A 24 1.07 4.06 7.09
C TYR A 24 0.98 3.85 5.58
N PHE A 25 1.07 2.59 5.13
CA PHE A 25 0.86 2.30 3.73
C PHE A 25 -0.63 2.51 3.39
N PRO A 26 -0.96 3.31 2.37
CA PRO A 26 -2.33 3.71 2.00
C PRO A 26 -3.11 2.56 1.35
N MET A 27 -3.49 1.57 2.18
CA MET A 27 -4.18 0.34 1.73
C MET A 27 -5.57 0.64 1.18
N GLU A 28 -6.31 1.56 1.80
CA GLU A 28 -7.64 1.95 1.36
C GLU A 28 -7.60 2.54 -0.05
N GLU A 29 -6.67 3.45 -0.29
CA GLU A 29 -6.48 4.10 -1.58
C GLU A 29 -6.07 3.09 -2.66
N LEU A 30 -5.23 2.10 -2.32
CA LEU A 30 -4.88 1.01 -3.24
C LEU A 30 -6.11 0.17 -3.60
N ILE A 31 -6.97 -0.14 -2.63
CA ILE A 31 -8.20 -0.91 -2.88
C ILE A 31 -9.13 -0.12 -3.80
N GLU A 32 -9.32 1.17 -3.57
CA GLU A 32 -10.15 2.04 -4.41
C GLU A 32 -9.66 2.06 -5.86
N ILE A 33 -8.36 2.25 -6.08
CA ILE A 33 -7.77 2.22 -7.43
C ILE A 33 -7.99 0.84 -8.08
N LEU A 34 -7.81 -0.26 -7.35
CA LEU A 34 -8.02 -1.61 -7.89
C LEU A 34 -9.48 -1.89 -8.24
N GLU A 35 -10.43 -1.35 -7.48
CA GLU A 35 -11.84 -1.41 -7.82
C GLU A 35 -12.13 -0.64 -9.10
N GLU A 36 -11.59 0.57 -9.27
CA GLU A 36 -11.74 1.37 -10.49
C GLU A 36 -11.14 0.68 -11.72
N VAL A 37 -9.92 0.13 -11.60
CA VAL A 37 -9.29 -0.64 -12.68
C VAL A 37 -10.17 -1.81 -13.10
N ASN A 38 -10.66 -2.59 -12.13
CA ASN A 38 -11.49 -3.76 -12.40
C ASN A 38 -12.87 -3.40 -12.95
N GLN A 39 -13.41 -2.23 -12.61
CA GLN A 39 -14.63 -1.69 -13.20
C GLN A 39 -14.40 -1.26 -14.66
N GLU A 40 -13.26 -0.66 -14.98
CA GLU A 40 -12.91 -0.28 -16.36
C GLU A 40 -12.66 -1.51 -17.25
N ILE A 41 -12.10 -2.59 -16.69
CA ILE A 41 -11.93 -3.88 -17.38
C ILE A 41 -13.30 -4.49 -17.70
N ASN A 42 -14.24 -4.46 -16.74
CA ASN A 42 -15.62 -4.93 -16.88
C ASN A 42 -15.78 -6.39 -17.42
N ASP A 43 -14.78 -7.23 -17.17
CA ASP A 43 -14.83 -8.68 -17.44
C ASP A 43 -14.21 -9.45 -16.26
N PRO A 44 -14.99 -10.30 -15.56
CA PRO A 44 -14.51 -11.08 -14.42
C PRO A 44 -13.30 -11.97 -14.70
N HIS A 45 -13.06 -12.39 -15.94
CA HIS A 45 -11.94 -13.27 -16.29
C HIS A 45 -10.62 -12.53 -16.46
N TYR A 46 -10.68 -11.20 -16.58
CA TYR A 46 -9.52 -10.33 -16.81
C TYR A 46 -9.29 -9.36 -15.65
N GLN A 47 -9.92 -9.58 -14.50
CA GLN A 47 -9.69 -8.73 -13.33
C GLN A 47 -8.25 -8.85 -12.83
N VAL A 48 -7.69 -7.71 -12.42
CA VAL A 48 -6.44 -7.66 -11.65
C VAL A 48 -6.72 -8.23 -10.26
N GLY A 49 -6.06 -9.34 -9.94
CA GLY A 49 -6.20 -10.01 -8.66
C GLY A 49 -5.35 -9.38 -7.56
N VAL A 50 -5.82 -9.47 -6.31
CA VAL A 50 -5.09 -8.97 -5.13
C VAL A 50 -3.75 -9.67 -4.88
N SER A 51 -3.50 -10.81 -5.51
CA SER A 51 -2.28 -11.61 -5.35
C SER A 51 -0.99 -10.88 -5.74
N PHE A 52 -1.06 -9.91 -6.65
CA PHE A 52 0.10 -9.07 -6.99
C PHE A 52 0.63 -8.29 -5.79
N PHE A 53 -0.25 -7.94 -4.84
CA PHE A 53 0.02 -7.04 -3.72
C PHE A 53 0.26 -7.78 -2.39
N LEU A 54 0.28 -9.12 -2.38
CA LEU A 54 0.56 -9.91 -1.19
C LEU A 54 2.08 -10.00 -0.93
N ARG A 55 2.68 -8.86 -0.55
CA ARG A 55 4.12 -8.70 -0.26
C ARG A 55 4.34 -8.22 1.16
N GLU A 56 5.50 -8.57 1.74
CA GLU A 56 5.89 -8.10 3.08
C GLU A 56 6.22 -6.60 3.06
N ASN A 57 6.86 -6.11 1.99
CA ASN A 57 7.28 -4.71 1.82
C ASN A 57 6.52 -4.06 0.65
N ILE A 58 5.18 -4.07 0.73
CA ILE A 58 4.36 -3.54 -0.37
C ILE A 58 4.56 -2.04 -0.61
N ASP A 59 4.91 -1.30 0.45
CA ASP A 59 5.30 0.10 0.42
C ASP A 59 6.51 0.38 -0.47
N GLU A 60 7.51 -0.51 -0.43
CA GLU A 60 8.72 -0.40 -1.26
C GLU A 60 8.48 -0.95 -2.68
N GLU A 61 7.66 -1.99 -2.81
CA GLU A 61 7.49 -2.74 -4.06
C GLU A 61 6.33 -2.23 -4.95
N ILE A 62 5.41 -1.41 -4.42
CA ILE A 62 4.19 -1.04 -5.15
C ILE A 62 4.49 -0.37 -6.49
N GLN A 63 5.50 0.49 -6.55
CA GLN A 63 5.88 1.16 -7.80
C GLN A 63 6.30 0.14 -8.85
N ASP A 64 7.17 -0.81 -8.47
CA ASP A 64 7.70 -1.81 -9.38
C ASP A 64 6.59 -2.77 -9.84
N ILE A 65 5.75 -3.24 -8.91
CA ILE A 65 4.55 -4.04 -9.24
C ILE A 65 3.69 -3.30 -10.26
N TRP A 66 3.44 -2.02 -10.03
CA TRP A 66 2.57 -1.24 -10.90
C TRP A 66 3.17 -1.06 -12.30
N GLN A 67 4.43 -0.64 -12.39
CA GLN A 67 5.07 -0.33 -13.67
C GLN A 67 5.48 -1.57 -14.47
N MET A 68 5.76 -2.69 -13.80
CA MET A 68 6.27 -3.91 -14.44
C MET A 68 5.19 -4.97 -14.69
N GLU A 69 4.14 -5.01 -13.87
CA GLU A 69 3.08 -6.02 -13.99
C GLU A 69 1.74 -5.38 -14.42
N ILE A 70 1.27 -4.37 -13.67
CA ILE A 70 -0.07 -3.82 -13.86
C ILE A 70 -0.16 -2.98 -15.14
N GLU A 71 0.74 -2.01 -15.33
CA GLU A 71 0.72 -1.15 -16.51
C GLU A 71 0.84 -1.94 -17.83
N PRO A 72 1.81 -2.87 -18.00
CA PRO A 72 1.89 -3.68 -19.22
C PRO A 72 0.65 -4.54 -19.45
N TYR A 73 0.06 -5.07 -18.37
CA TYR A 73 -1.18 -5.82 -18.47
C TYR A 73 -2.34 -4.96 -18.98
N LEU A 74 -2.49 -3.75 -18.45
CA LEU A 74 -3.52 -2.80 -18.91
C LEU A 74 -3.27 -2.32 -20.34
N GLU A 75 -2.01 -2.12 -20.74
CA GLU A 75 -1.65 -1.81 -22.13
C GLU A 75 -2.05 -2.91 -23.10
N GLU A 76 -1.83 -4.18 -22.73
CA GLU A 76 -2.23 -5.33 -23.54
C GLU A 76 -3.75 -5.44 -23.62
N TYR A 77 -4.44 -5.31 -22.48
CA TYR A 77 -5.90 -5.40 -22.43
C TYR A 77 -6.59 -4.25 -23.19
N PHE A 78 -6.13 -3.02 -23.00
CA PHE A 78 -6.69 -1.81 -23.61
C PHE A 78 -5.92 -1.38 -24.87
N PHE A 79 -5.33 -2.30 -25.64
CA PHE A 79 -4.51 -1.94 -26.80
C PHE A 79 -5.22 -1.07 -27.86
N THR A 80 -6.56 -1.14 -27.94
CA THR A 80 -7.38 -0.30 -28.83
C THR A 80 -7.84 1.02 -28.21
N GLN A 81 -7.67 1.19 -26.90
CA GLN A 81 -8.14 2.33 -26.10
C GLN A 81 -7.04 2.75 -25.10
N PRO A 82 -5.84 3.12 -25.58
CA PRO A 82 -4.70 3.45 -24.72
C PRO A 82 -4.99 4.59 -23.72
N GLU A 83 -5.92 5.49 -24.06
CA GLU A 83 -6.38 6.56 -23.18
C GLU A 83 -6.97 6.07 -21.85
N LYS A 84 -7.51 4.84 -21.80
CA LYS A 84 -7.98 4.24 -20.56
C LYS A 84 -6.83 3.91 -19.61
N VAL A 85 -5.66 3.57 -20.15
CA VAL A 85 -4.47 3.24 -19.35
C VAL A 85 -3.86 4.51 -18.76
N ASP A 86 -3.97 5.65 -19.44
CA ASP A 86 -3.37 6.93 -19.03
C ASP A 86 -3.82 7.40 -17.64
N GLU A 87 -5.05 7.08 -17.23
CA GLU A 87 -5.55 7.41 -15.89
C GLU A 87 -4.98 6.52 -14.78
N PHE A 88 -4.55 5.30 -15.13
CA PHE A 88 -4.01 4.32 -14.19
C PHE A 88 -2.48 4.25 -14.22
N ARG A 89 -1.79 5.16 -14.89
CA ARG A 89 -0.32 5.20 -14.86
C ARG A 89 0.20 5.52 -13.46
N TRP A 90 1.36 4.97 -13.11
CA TRP A 90 2.00 5.20 -11.80
C TRP A 90 2.13 6.68 -11.47
N ASN A 91 2.50 7.50 -12.45
CA ASN A 91 2.64 8.95 -12.27
C ASN A 91 1.33 9.66 -11.92
N LYS A 92 0.16 9.09 -12.22
CA LYS A 92 -1.16 9.58 -11.80
C LYS A 92 -1.57 9.03 -10.44
N ILE A 93 -1.45 7.71 -10.25
CA ILE A 93 -2.00 7.06 -9.07
C ILE A 93 -1.16 7.28 -7.80
N LYS A 94 0.16 7.49 -7.90
CA LYS A 94 1.02 7.73 -6.74
C LYS A 94 0.60 8.96 -5.92
N ASP A 95 0.07 9.97 -6.60
CA ASP A 95 -0.40 11.21 -5.97
C ASP A 95 -1.75 11.00 -5.26
N PHE A 96 -2.51 9.98 -5.67
CA PHE A 96 -3.73 9.55 -4.99
C PHE A 96 -3.39 8.76 -3.73
N MET A 97 -2.43 7.84 -3.82
CA MET A 97 -1.93 7.07 -2.67
C MET A 97 -1.32 7.95 -1.57
N SER A 98 -0.80 9.13 -1.90
CA SER A 98 -0.21 10.04 -0.91
C SER A 98 -1.23 10.91 -0.15
N LYS A 99 -2.54 10.78 -0.42
CA LYS A 99 -3.58 11.65 0.15
C LYS A 99 -4.39 10.94 1.25
N SER A 100 -3.79 10.81 2.43
CA SER A 100 -4.54 10.43 3.64
C SER A 100 -4.03 11.18 4.88
N GLU A 101 -4.09 12.52 4.83
CA GLU A 101 -4.20 13.35 6.02
C GLU A 101 -5.46 14.22 5.88
N ASN A 102 -6.60 13.75 6.40
CA ASN A 102 -7.75 14.62 6.70
C ASN A 102 -8.68 14.02 7.75
#